data_AF-A0A2T9XAP3-F1
#
_entry.id   AF-A0A2T9XAP3-F1
#
_cell.length_a   1.000
_cell.length_b   1.000
_cell.length_c   1.000
_cell.angle_alpha   90.00
_cell.angle_beta   90.00
_cell.angle_gamma   90.00
#
_symmetry.space_group_name_H-M   'P 1'
#
loop_
_entity.id
_entity.type
_entity.pdbx_description
1 polymer ?
#
loop_
_entity_poly.entity_id
_entity_poly.type
_entity_poly.pdbx_seq_one_letter_code
_entity_poly.pdbx_strand_id
1 'polypeptide(L)'
;MSQLSILQIAKMQEKEREEIMSKLFQQLLQMKDEDKINTLKDLIREMTEKATDEEYLNLCKTNLKLASTLPDDVLKAFIQLRMQASSKLPKDLHDRDMKLLTKALGEVDTQIREKISRNMPK
;
A
#
# COMPACT_ATOMS: atom_id res chain seq x y z
N MET A 1 -3.36 -21.14 7.73
CA MET A 1 -4.08 -20.05 8.42
C MET A 1 -5.00 -19.41 7.40
N SER A 2 -6.29 -19.27 7.69
CA SER A 2 -7.24 -18.57 6.83
C SER A 2 -6.73 -17.14 6.61
N GLN A 3 -6.23 -16.86 5.41
CA GLN A 3 -5.66 -15.57 5.06
C GLN A 3 -6.82 -14.57 5.01
N LEU A 4 -6.88 -13.65 5.97
CA LEU A 4 -7.88 -12.58 5.99
C LEU A 4 -7.79 -11.80 4.67
N SER A 5 -8.93 -11.55 4.02
CA SER A 5 -8.96 -10.74 2.79
C SER A 5 -8.57 -9.30 3.13
N ILE A 6 -7.88 -8.65 2.17
CA ILE A 6 -7.51 -7.24 2.30
C ILE A 6 -8.73 -6.33 2.50
N LEU A 7 -9.90 -6.72 2.00
CA LEU A 7 -11.16 -6.01 2.21
C LEU A 7 -11.65 -6.11 3.66
N GLN A 8 -11.43 -7.25 4.31
CA GLN A 8 -11.74 -7.41 5.73
C GLN A 8 -10.79 -6.56 6.58
N ILE A 9 -9.51 -6.53 6.20
CA ILE A 9 -8.49 -5.74 6.89
C ILE A 9 -8.76 -4.23 6.75
N ALA A 10 -9.19 -3.76 5.58
CA ALA A 10 -9.48 -2.35 5.34
C ALA A 10 -10.62 -1.80 6.22
N LYS A 11 -11.55 -2.67 6.64
CA LYS A 11 -12.69 -2.35 7.51
C LYS A 11 -12.37 -2.33 8.99
N MET A 12 -11.19 -2.83 9.39
CA MET A 12 -10.79 -2.88 10.79
C MET A 12 -10.47 -1.50 11.34
N GLN A 13 -10.55 -1.39 12.67
CA GLN A 13 -10.07 -0.21 13.38
C GLN A 13 -8.56 -0.04 13.17
N GLU A 14 -8.09 1.21 13.23
CA GLU A 14 -6.72 1.58 12.86
C GLU A 14 -5.66 0.69 13.52
N LYS A 15 -5.75 0.49 14.84
CA LYS A 15 -4.76 -0.30 15.59
C LYS A 15 -4.71 -1.76 15.12
N GLU A 16 -5.86 -2.40 14.96
CA GLU A 16 -5.95 -3.79 14.50
C GLU A 16 -5.49 -3.92 13.04
N ARG A 17 -5.89 -2.98 12.19
CA ARG A 17 -5.46 -2.90 10.79
C ARG A 17 -3.94 -2.77 10.70
N GLU A 18 -3.33 -1.92 11.52
CA GLU A 18 -1.88 -1.75 11.59
C GLU A 18 -1.15 -3.02 12.04
N GLU A 19 -1.64 -3.69 13.09
CA GLU A 19 -1.04 -4.92 13.59
C GLU A 19 -1.05 -6.04 12.55
N ILE A 20 -2.15 -6.20 11.82
CA ILE A 20 -2.27 -7.22 10.77
C ILE A 20 -1.47 -6.82 9.53
N MET A 21 -1.59 -5.57 9.08
CA MET A 21 -0.84 -5.09 7.91
C MET A 21 0.66 -5.10 8.15
N SER A 22 1.14 -4.84 9.37
CA SER A 22 2.56 -4.96 9.70
C SER A 22 3.10 -6.37 9.44
N LYS A 23 2.34 -7.41 9.84
CA LYS A 23 2.71 -8.81 9.58
C LYS A 23 2.71 -9.13 8.08
N LEU A 24 1.67 -8.70 7.36
CA LEU A 24 1.57 -8.88 5.91
C LEU A 24 2.72 -8.16 5.18
N PHE A 25 3.07 -6.96 5.64
CA PHE A 25 4.15 -6.15 5.09
C PHE A 25 5.51 -6.82 5.30
N GLN A 26 5.76 -7.37 6.49
CA GLN A 26 6.98 -8.15 6.77
C GLN A 26 7.09 -9.40 5.89
N GLN A 27 5.98 -10.12 5.70
CA GLN A 27 5.95 -11.27 4.78
C GLN A 27 6.26 -10.84 3.36
N LEU A 28 5.65 -9.75 2.89
CA LEU A 28 5.87 -9.22 1.54
C LEU A 28 7.34 -8.85 1.32
N LEU A 29 8.02 -8.25 2.30
CA LEU A 29 9.44 -7.89 2.17
C LEU A 29 10.37 -9.11 2.01
N GLN A 30 9.98 -10.28 2.50
CA GLN A 30 10.75 -11.53 2.38
C GLN A 30 10.54 -12.26 1.06
N MET A 31 9.56 -11.86 0.25
CA MET A 31 9.27 -12.48 -1.04
C MET A 31 10.29 -12.08 -2.12
N LYS A 32 10.35 -12.85 -3.21
CA LYS A 32 11.06 -12.41 -4.42
C LYS A 32 10.30 -11.28 -5.10
N ASP A 33 10.99 -10.41 -5.82
CA ASP A 33 10.38 -9.20 -6.37
C ASP A 33 9.23 -9.48 -7.36
N GLU A 34 9.32 -10.55 -8.14
CA GLU A 34 8.22 -10.97 -9.02
C GLU A 34 6.96 -11.35 -8.22
N ASP A 35 7.14 -12.13 -7.14
CA ASP A 35 6.04 -12.53 -6.26
C ASP A 35 5.47 -11.33 -5.50
N LYS A 36 6.32 -10.37 -5.10
CA LYS A 36 5.89 -9.09 -4.51
C LYS A 36 5.01 -8.31 -5.46
N ILE A 37 5.43 -8.15 -6.72
CA ILE A 37 4.68 -7.39 -7.72
C ILE A 37 3.32 -8.04 -7.97
N ASN A 38 3.28 -9.37 -8.13
CA ASN A 38 2.03 -10.09 -8.36
C ASN A 38 1.08 -9.95 -7.16
N THR A 39 1.61 -10.13 -5.94
CA THR A 39 0.83 -9.98 -4.71
C THR A 39 0.29 -8.56 -4.55
N LEU A 40 1.15 -7.55 -4.73
CA LEU A 40 0.73 -6.14 -4.67
C LEU A 40 -0.33 -5.83 -5.72
N LYS A 41 -0.15 -6.31 -6.95
CA LYS A 41 -1.12 -6.11 -8.04
C LYS A 41 -2.48 -6.69 -7.69
N ASP A 42 -2.52 -7.90 -7.11
CA ASP A 42 -3.77 -8.53 -6.69
C ASP A 42 -4.46 -7.79 -5.54
N LEU A 43 -3.68 -7.35 -4.54
CA LEU A 43 -4.21 -6.55 -3.42
C LEU A 43 -4.76 -5.20 -3.90
N ILE A 44 -4.02 -4.49 -4.76
CA ILE A 44 -4.46 -3.21 -5.34
C ILE A 44 -5.72 -3.44 -6.15
N ARG A 45 -5.75 -4.45 -7.03
CA ARG A 45 -6.93 -4.80 -7.82
C ARG A 45 -8.15 -5.01 -6.93
N GLU A 46 -8.04 -5.89 -5.93
CA GLU A 46 -9.16 -6.21 -5.03
C GLU A 46 -9.69 -4.94 -4.33
N MET A 47 -8.80 -4.07 -3.84
CA MET A 47 -9.18 -2.80 -3.23
C MET A 47 -9.80 -1.81 -4.23
N THR A 48 -9.22 -1.66 -5.43
CA THR A 48 -9.73 -0.78 -6.48
C THR A 48 -11.05 -1.23 -7.08
N GLU A 49 -11.40 -2.53 -6.99
CA GLU A 49 -12.65 -3.06 -7.53
C GLU A 49 -13.77 -3.04 -6.49
N LYS A 50 -13.47 -3.37 -5.23
CA LYS A 50 -14.49 -3.77 -4.26
C LYS A 50 -14.58 -2.89 -3.01
N ALA A 51 -13.51 -2.18 -2.66
CA ALA A 51 -13.52 -1.34 -1.46
C ALA A 51 -14.22 -0.01 -1.72
N THR A 52 -14.78 0.59 -0.67
CA THR A 52 -15.17 1.99 -0.70
C THR A 52 -13.94 2.90 -0.73
N ASP A 53 -14.10 4.14 -1.15
CA ASP A 53 -12.99 5.11 -1.15
C ASP A 53 -12.46 5.36 0.28
N GLU A 54 -13.32 5.31 1.30
CA GLU A 54 -12.93 5.48 2.70
C GLU A 54 -12.07 4.30 3.19
N GLU A 55 -12.53 3.07 2.96
CA GLU A 55 -11.79 1.84 3.32
C GLU A 55 -10.41 1.83 2.68
N TYR A 56 -10.34 2.18 1.40
CA TYR A 56 -9.08 2.19 0.68
C TYR A 56 -8.16 3.34 1.14
N LEU A 57 -8.70 4.53 1.35
CA LEU A 57 -7.93 5.65 1.90
C LEU A 57 -7.33 5.30 3.27
N ASN A 58 -8.10 4.64 4.13
CA ASN A 58 -7.65 4.20 5.44
C ASN A 58 -6.54 3.14 5.35
N LEU A 59 -6.66 2.19 4.43
CA LEU A 59 -5.61 1.22 4.15
C LEU A 59 -4.33 1.88 3.59
N CYS A 60 -4.46 2.83 2.67
CA CYS A 60 -3.34 3.59 2.12
C CYS A 60 -2.59 4.36 3.20
N LYS A 61 -3.29 5.03 4.13
CA LYS A 61 -2.67 5.72 5.27
C LYS A 61 -1.87 4.75 6.15
N THR A 62 -2.46 3.60 6.49
CA THR A 62 -1.76 2.54 7.24
C THR A 62 -0.50 2.07 6.50
N ASN A 63 -0.59 1.82 5.19
CA ASN A 63 0.55 1.37 4.39
C ASN A 63 1.66 2.43 4.31
N LEU A 64 1.31 3.71 4.17
CA LEU A 64 2.27 4.81 4.16
C LEU A 64 3.00 4.93 5.51
N LYS A 65 2.27 4.79 6.62
CA LYS A 65 2.84 4.76 7.97
C LYS A 65 3.86 3.63 8.10
N LEU A 66 3.48 2.39 7.75
CA LEU A 66 4.37 1.23 7.80
C LEU A 66 5.57 1.36 6.86
N ALA A 67 5.36 1.83 5.63
CA ALA A 67 6.45 2.03 4.68
C ALA A 67 7.45 3.10 5.19
N SER A 68 6.98 4.14 5.87
CA SER A 68 7.85 5.20 6.38
C SER A 68 8.85 4.74 7.44
N THR A 69 8.63 3.61 8.10
CA THR A 69 9.56 3.04 9.08
C THR A 69 10.73 2.30 8.44
N LEU A 70 10.71 2.10 7.11
CA LEU A 70 11.78 1.42 6.40
C LEU A 70 13.04 2.31 6.23
N PRO A 71 14.22 1.68 6.14
CA PRO A 71 15.43 2.33 5.60
C PRO A 71 15.16 2.92 4.21
N ASP A 72 15.84 4.03 3.86
CA ASP A 72 15.56 4.78 2.62
C ASP A 72 15.77 3.94 1.34
N ASP A 73 16.81 3.11 1.31
CA ASP A 73 17.11 2.19 0.21
C ASP A 73 16.01 1.14 0.02
N VAL A 74 15.55 0.53 1.12
CA VAL A 74 14.46 -0.45 1.11
C VAL A 74 13.13 0.21 0.73
N LEU A 75 12.85 1.39 1.28
CA LEU A 75 11.65 2.17 0.99
C LEU A 75 11.58 2.53 -0.49
N LYS A 76 12.68 3.03 -1.07
CA LYS A 76 12.74 3.40 -2.48
C LYS A 76 12.44 2.19 -3.38
N ALA A 77 13.06 1.05 -3.12
CA ALA A 77 12.80 -0.19 -3.86
C ALA A 77 11.34 -0.62 -3.71
N PHE A 78 10.79 -0.56 -2.49
CA PHE A 78 9.40 -0.91 -2.23
C PHE A 78 8.41 -0.02 -2.98
N ILE A 79 8.61 1.31 -2.97
CA ILE A 79 7.78 2.26 -3.70
C ILE A 79 7.80 1.96 -5.20
N GLN A 80 8.98 1.66 -5.77
CA GLN A 80 9.09 1.29 -7.19
C GLN A 80 8.27 0.04 -7.53
N LEU A 81 8.38 -1.02 -6.73
CA LEU A 81 7.58 -2.24 -6.92
C LEU A 81 6.08 -1.95 -6.81
N ARG A 82 5.67 -1.11 -5.85
CA ARG A 82 4.28 -0.72 -5.65
C ARG A 82 3.71 0.10 -6.82
N MET A 83 4.50 1.01 -7.39
CA MET A 83 4.10 1.76 -8.58
C MET A 83 4.01 0.84 -9.80
N GLN A 84 4.97 -0.06 -9.97
CA GLN A 84 4.98 -1.03 -11.06
C GLN A 84 3.79 -2.01 -10.98
N ALA A 85 3.38 -2.41 -9.77
CA ALA A 85 2.21 -3.24 -9.57
C ALA A 85 0.92 -2.53 -10.03
N SER A 86 0.78 -1.24 -9.67
CA SER A 86 -0.37 -0.42 -10.07
C SER A 86 -0.40 -0.17 -11.58
N SER A 87 0.75 0.10 -12.21
CA SER A 87 0.83 0.36 -13.66
C SER A 87 0.52 -0.86 -14.53
N LYS A 88 0.47 -2.07 -13.94
CA LYS A 88 0.08 -3.31 -14.63
C LYS A 88 -1.44 -3.55 -14.59
N LEU A 89 -2.21 -2.71 -13.92
CA LEU A 89 -3.67 -2.80 -13.87
C LEU A 89 -4.32 -2.11 -15.08
N PRO A 90 -5.59 -2.43 -15.38
CA PRO A 90 -6.43 -1.62 -16.24
C PRO A 90 -6.41 -0.14 -15.86
N LYS A 91 -6.52 0.75 -16.86
CA LYS A 91 -6.29 2.19 -16.68
C LYS A 91 -7.19 2.80 -15.60
N ASP A 92 -8.46 2.43 -15.58
CA ASP A 92 -9.46 2.90 -14.61
C ASP A 92 -9.09 2.51 -13.17
N LEU A 93 -8.64 1.27 -12.95
CA LEU A 93 -8.19 0.80 -11.64
C LEU A 93 -6.89 1.48 -11.22
N HIS A 94 -5.94 1.64 -12.14
CA HIS A 94 -4.70 2.38 -11.92
C HIS A 94 -4.98 3.84 -11.54
N ASP A 95 -5.83 4.54 -12.28
CA ASP A 95 -6.17 5.93 -12.02
C ASP A 95 -6.83 6.08 -10.63
N ARG A 96 -7.76 5.17 -10.27
CA ARG A 96 -8.39 5.14 -8.95
C ARG A 96 -7.36 4.91 -7.83
N ASP A 97 -6.45 3.96 -8.03
CA ASP A 97 -5.36 3.68 -7.10
C ASP A 97 -4.49 4.92 -6.84
N MET A 98 -4.00 5.54 -7.92
CA MET A 98 -3.12 6.70 -7.82
C MET A 98 -3.82 7.91 -7.17
N LYS A 99 -5.10 8.12 -7.48
CA LYS A 99 -5.92 9.16 -6.84
C LYS A 99 -5.99 8.96 -5.33
N LEU A 100 -6.32 7.76 -4.87
CA LEU A 100 -6.50 7.46 -3.44
C LEU A 100 -5.18 7.43 -2.69
N LEU A 101 -4.11 6.90 -3.30
CA LEU A 101 -2.77 6.93 -2.72
C LEU A 101 -2.26 8.37 -2.56
N THR A 102 -2.45 9.22 -3.57
CA THR A 102 -2.06 10.64 -3.53
C THR A 102 -2.86 11.39 -2.46
N LYS A 103 -4.17 11.12 -2.37
CA LYS A 103 -5.02 11.68 -1.31
C LYS A 103 -4.53 11.26 0.07
N ALA A 104 -4.25 9.97 0.28
CA ALA A 104 -3.72 9.46 1.54
C ALA A 104 -2.39 10.15 1.91
N LEU A 105 -1.48 10.31 0.94
CA LEU A 105 -0.21 11.01 1.14
C LEU A 105 -0.40 12.48 1.57
N GLY A 106 -1.45 13.13 1.08
CA GLY A 106 -1.85 14.47 1.49
C GLY A 106 -2.52 14.57 2.86
N GLU A 107 -2.95 13.44 3.45
CA GLU A 107 -3.64 13.37 4.74
C GLU A 107 -2.78 12.81 5.88
N VAL A 108 -1.70 12.07 5.58
CA VAL A 108 -0.76 11.60 6.61
C VAL A 108 0.10 12.73 7.18
N ASP A 109 0.67 12.48 8.35
CA ASP A 109 1.59 13.37 9.06
C ASP A 109 2.75 13.85 8.16
N THR A 110 3.18 15.09 8.40
CA THR A 110 4.22 15.76 7.59
C THR A 110 5.50 14.92 7.50
N GLN A 111 5.96 14.31 8.60
CA GLN A 111 7.16 13.49 8.61
C GLN A 111 7.04 12.25 7.71
N ILE A 112 5.88 11.58 7.74
CA ILE A 112 5.59 10.44 6.86
C ILE A 112 5.58 10.91 5.41
N ARG A 113 4.87 12.00 5.12
CA ARG A 113 4.78 12.58 3.78
C ARG A 113 6.15 12.91 3.20
N GLU A 114 6.98 13.62 3.95
CA GLU A 114 8.34 14.00 3.53
C GLU A 114 9.23 12.77 3.29
N LYS A 115 9.19 11.79 4.20
CA LYS A 115 9.92 10.52 4.09
C LYS A 115 9.52 9.73 2.86
N ILE A 116 8.22 9.66 2.54
CA ILE A 116 7.74 8.97 1.34
C ILE A 116 8.14 9.75 0.08
N SER A 117 7.90 11.07 0.08
CA SER A 117 8.10 11.92 -1.10
C SER A 117 9.57 11.97 -1.54
N ARG A 118 10.52 12.03 -0.60
CA ARG A 118 11.96 12.02 -0.94
C ARG A 118 12.45 10.70 -1.53
N ASN A 119 11.72 9.60 -1.30
CA ASN A 119 12.06 8.26 -1.78
C ASN A 119 11.23 7.83 -3.00
N MET A 120 10.33 8.68 -3.49
CA MET A 120 9.63 8.43 -4.75
C MET A 120 10.63 8.39 -5.92
N PRO A 121 10.45 7.49 -6.91
CA PRO A 121 11.25 7.51 -8.12
C PRO A 121 11.06 8.85 -8.85
N LYS A 122 12.17 9.40 -9.36
CA LYS A 122 12.20 10.62 -10.17
C LYS A 122 11.88 10.31 -11.63
#